data_AF-A0A1W9U964-F1
#
_entry.id   AF-A0A1W9U964-F1
#
_cell.length_a   1.000
_cell.length_b   1.000
_cell.length_c   1.000
_cell.angle_alpha   90.00
_cell.angle_beta   90.00
_cell.angle_gamma   90.00
#
_symmetry.space_group_name_H-M   'P 1'
#
loop_
_entity.id
_entity.type
_entity.pdbx_description
1 polymer ?
#
loop_
_entity_poly.entity_id
_entity_poly.type
_entity_poly.pdbx_seq_one_letter_code
_entity_poly.pdbx_strand_id
1 'polypeptide(L)'
;MFISHIHLQLSYAEFIHRLQGVLAIKHVWIGIIKGPFFAWLIAGISCFRGFQVSNNTESIGRYTTISVVNAIFLVIACDALFSVVLTELGI
;
A
#
# COMPACT_ATOMS: atom_id res chain seq x y z
N MET A 1 5.63 14.31 -14.32
CA MET A 1 5.70 14.31 -15.80
C MET A 1 4.63 15.21 -16.42
N PHE A 2 3.33 14.83 -16.45
CA PHE A 2 2.27 15.68 -17.03
C PHE A 2 2.12 17.05 -16.34
N ILE A 3 1.96 17.06 -15.01
CA ILE A 3 1.85 18.30 -14.22
C ILE A 3 3.13 19.16 -14.35
N SER A 4 4.31 18.51 -14.33
CA SER A 4 5.60 19.19 -14.48
C SER A 4 5.76 19.86 -15.85
N HIS A 5 5.21 19.27 -16.90
CA HIS A 5 5.24 19.85 -18.23
C HIS A 5 4.37 21.12 -18.31
N ILE A 6 3.20 21.11 -17.68
CA ILE A 6 2.26 22.24 -17.68
C ILE A 6 2.75 23.39 -16.80
N HIS A 7 3.25 23.11 -15.59
CA HIS A 7 3.59 24.15 -14.62
C HIS A 7 5.05 24.63 -14.67
N LEU A 8 5.99 23.75 -15.03
CA LEU A 8 7.43 24.03 -14.98
C LEU A 8 8.08 24.07 -16.37
N GLN A 9 7.29 23.89 -17.44
CA GLN A 9 7.75 23.76 -18.83
C GLN A 9 8.93 22.79 -19.03
N LEU A 10 9.02 21.78 -18.16
CA LEU A 10 10.05 20.75 -18.26
C LEU A 10 9.71 19.78 -19.39
N SER A 11 10.71 19.51 -20.23
CA SER A 11 10.63 18.42 -21.20
C SER A 11 10.56 17.07 -20.47
N TYR A 12 9.91 16.10 -21.10
CA TYR A 12 9.80 14.74 -20.59
C TYR A 12 11.16 14.07 -20.35
N ALA A 13 12.14 14.33 -21.21
CA ALA A 13 13.49 13.80 -21.05
C ALA A 13 14.18 14.36 -19.79
N GLU A 14 14.05 15.67 -19.55
CA GLU A 14 14.60 16.35 -18.37
C GLU A 14 14.00 15.82 -17.06
N PHE A 15 12.69 15.57 -17.05
CA PHE A 15 12.03 15.00 -15.87
C PHE A 15 12.57 13.61 -15.54
N ILE A 16 12.73 12.73 -16.54
CA ILE A 16 13.25 11.37 -16.33
C ILE A 16 14.72 11.40 -15.90
N HIS A 17 15.54 12.26 -16.51
CA HIS A 17 16.94 12.37 -16.12
C HIS A 17 17.12 12.78 -14.65
N ARG A 18 16.33 13.75 -14.18
CA ARG A 18 16.31 14.17 -12.77
C ARG A 18 15.73 13.10 -11.85
N LEU A 19 14.70 12.39 -12.30
CA LEU A 19 14.10 11.29 -11.54
C LEU A 19 15.13 10.19 -11.26
N GLN A 20 15.89 9.77 -12.28
CA GLN A 20 16.93 8.74 -12.15
C GLN A 20 18.08 9.16 -11.22
N GLY A 21 18.37 10.45 -11.12
CA GLY A 21 19.39 10.98 -10.20
C GLY A 21 18.96 10.99 -8.73
N VAL A 22 17.66 10.99 -8.44
CA VAL A 22 17.11 11.12 -7.07
C VAL A 22 16.52 9.81 -6.56
N LEU A 23 15.88 9.02 -7.43
CA LEU A 23 15.25 7.75 -7.07
C LEU A 23 16.20 6.57 -7.29
N ALA A 24 16.70 6.01 -6.19
CA ALA A 24 17.39 4.73 -6.25
C ALA A 24 16.41 3.62 -6.68
N ILE A 25 16.85 2.75 -7.58
CA ILE A 25 16.08 1.58 -8.08
C ILE A 25 15.61 0.67 -6.92
N LYS A 26 16.33 0.70 -5.77
CA LYS A 26 15.97 -0.02 -4.54
C LYS A 26 14.56 0.30 -4.04
N HIS A 27 14.13 1.57 -4.07
CA HIS A 27 12.79 1.95 -3.60
C HIS A 27 11.67 1.34 -4.44
N VAL A 28 11.92 1.16 -5.75
CA VAL A 28 10.96 0.51 -6.65
C VAL A 28 10.76 -0.95 -6.28
N TRP A 29 11.86 -1.69 -6.07
CA TRP A 29 11.79 -3.10 -5.66
C TRP A 29 11.12 -3.30 -4.32
N ILE A 30 11.39 -2.42 -3.36
CA ILE A 30 10.74 -2.43 -2.04
C ILE A 30 9.23 -2.24 -2.18
N GLY A 31 8.79 -1.27 -2.98
CA GLY A 31 7.36 -1.04 -3.24
C GLY A 31 6.69 -2.26 -3.88
N ILE A 32 7.35 -2.88 -4.87
CA ILE A 32 6.85 -4.09 -5.54
C ILE A 32 6.72 -5.26 -4.56
N ILE A 33 7.69 -5.47 -3.66
CA ILE A 33 7.64 -6.56 -2.67
C ILE A 33 6.56 -6.32 -1.62
N LYS A 34 6.35 -5.06 -1.19
CA LYS A 34 5.28 -4.71 -0.23
C LYS A 34 3.88 -4.98 -0.78
N GLY A 35 3.65 -4.83 -2.09
CA GLY A 35 2.35 -5.02 -2.72
C GLY A 35 1.71 -6.40 -2.44
N PRO A 36 2.36 -7.51 -2.83
CA PRO A 36 1.90 -8.87 -2.54
C PRO A 36 1.71 -9.14 -1.04
N PHE A 37 2.56 -8.58 -0.18
CA PHE A 37 2.44 -8.74 1.27
C PHE A 37 1.12 -8.14 1.79
N PHE A 38 0.80 -6.90 1.38
CA PHE A 38 -0.47 -6.29 1.77
C PHE A 38 -1.67 -7.00 1.15
N ALA A 39 -1.56 -7.49 -0.09
CA ALA A 39 -2.63 -8.26 -0.72
C ALA A 39 -2.95 -9.54 0.07
N TRP A 40 -1.92 -10.28 0.48
CA TRP A 40 -2.09 -11.47 1.33
C TRP A 40 -2.72 -11.13 2.68
N LEU A 41 -2.27 -10.04 3.32
CA LEU A 41 -2.81 -9.60 4.61
C LEU A 41 -4.29 -9.22 4.53
N ILE A 42 -4.69 -8.44 3.51
CA ILE A 42 -6.09 -8.04 3.29
C ILE A 42 -6.96 -9.27 3.00
N ALA A 43 -6.49 -10.17 2.11
CA ALA A 43 -7.22 -11.39 1.77
C ALA A 43 -7.39 -12.29 3.01
N GLY A 44 -6.34 -12.48 3.80
CA GLY A 44 -6.37 -13.29 5.02
C GLY A 44 -7.37 -12.78 6.04
N ILE A 45 -7.36 -11.47 6.34
CA ILE A 45 -8.30 -10.85 7.28
C ILE A 45 -9.74 -10.96 6.77
N SER A 46 -9.93 -10.76 5.47
CA SER A 46 -11.25 -10.80 4.84
C SER A 46 -11.86 -12.20 4.85
N CYS A 47 -11.08 -13.22 4.50
CA CYS A 47 -11.51 -14.61 4.60
C CYS A 47 -11.79 -14.99 6.06
N PHE A 48 -10.92 -14.58 6.99
CA PHE A 48 -11.08 -14.88 8.42
C PHE A 48 -12.40 -14.33 8.98
N ARG A 49 -12.76 -13.09 8.66
CA ARG A 49 -14.03 -12.49 9.09
C ARG A 49 -15.22 -13.06 8.34
N GLY A 50 -15.06 -13.45 7.08
CA GLY A 50 -16.06 -14.18 6.31
C GLY A 50 -16.44 -15.52 6.94
N PHE A 51 -15.49 -16.27 7.49
CA PHE A 51 -15.76 -17.55 8.16
C PHE A 51 -16.47 -17.41 9.53
N GLN A 52 -16.52 -16.21 10.12
CA GLN A 52 -17.21 -15.95 11.40
C GLN A 52 -18.68 -15.55 11.24
N VAL A 53 -19.17 -15.49 10.01
CA VAL A 53 -20.54 -15.07 9.71
C VAL A 53 -21.54 -16.16 10.13
N SER A 54 -22.55 -15.76 10.90
CA SER A 54 -23.73 -16.58 11.20
C SER A 54 -24.75 -16.56 10.05
N ASN A 55 -25.72 -17.48 10.08
CA ASN A 55 -26.71 -17.70 9.03
C ASN A 55 -27.83 -16.62 8.97
N ASN A 56 -27.46 -15.33 9.06
CA ASN A 56 -28.37 -14.18 8.97
C ASN A 56 -27.70 -13.01 8.23
N THR A 57 -28.49 -12.24 7.48
CA THR A 57 -28.03 -11.11 6.66
C THR A 57 -27.43 -9.98 7.49
N GLU A 58 -27.94 -9.74 8.70
CA GLU A 58 -27.39 -8.73 9.62
C GLU A 58 -25.95 -9.08 10.04
N SER A 59 -25.68 -10.37 10.29
CA SER A 59 -24.34 -10.86 10.60
C SER A 59 -23.38 -10.63 9.43
N ILE A 60 -23.81 -10.89 8.20
CA ILE A 60 -23.00 -10.65 6.98
C ILE A 60 -22.56 -9.18 6.91
N GLY A 61 -23.51 -8.26 7.07
CA GLY A 61 -23.22 -6.82 7.04
C GLY A 61 -22.25 -6.40 8.14
N ARG A 62 -22.50 -6.86 9.38
CA ARG A 62 -21.64 -6.56 10.54
C ARG A 62 -20.20 -7.04 10.34
N TYR A 63 -19.99 -8.29 9.93
CA TYR A 63 -18.64 -8.84 9.73
C TYR A 63 -17.94 -8.23 8.51
N THR A 64 -18.67 -7.81 7.48
CA THR A 64 -18.10 -7.09 6.33
C THR A 64 -17.49 -5.75 6.75
N THR A 65 -18.23 -4.95 7.53
CA THR A 65 -17.72 -3.66 8.04
C THR A 65 -16.53 -3.86 8.97
N ILE A 66 -16.61 -4.83 9.88
CA ILE A 66 -15.49 -5.18 10.78
C ILE A 66 -14.27 -5.65 9.98
N SER A 67 -14.48 -6.39 8.88
CA SER A 67 -13.42 -6.85 8.00
C SER A 67 -12.65 -5.69 7.38
N VAL A 68 -13.36 -4.74 6.76
CA VAL A 68 -12.75 -3.58 6.10
C VAL A 68 -11.96 -2.72 7.08
N VAL A 69 -12.54 -2.43 8.26
CA VAL A 69 -11.87 -1.62 9.29
C VAL A 69 -10.59 -2.31 9.79
N ASN A 70 -10.66 -3.61 10.09
CA ASN A 70 -9.48 -4.35 10.55
C ASN A 70 -8.39 -4.44 9.47
N ALA A 71 -8.78 -4.66 8.22
CA ALA A 71 -7.85 -4.73 7.10
C ALA A 71 -7.10 -3.40 6.91
N ILE A 72 -7.84 -2.28 6.84
CA ILE A 72 -7.22 -0.95 6.68
C ILE A 72 -6.33 -0.60 7.87
N PHE A 73 -6.79 -0.87 9.10
CA PHE A 73 -6.00 -0.61 10.30
C PHE A 73 -4.68 -1.38 10.29
N LEU A 74 -4.71 -2.68 9.99
CA LEU A 74 -3.51 -3.51 9.95
C LEU A 74 -2.58 -3.12 8.80
N VAL A 75 -3.11 -2.74 7.63
CA VAL A 75 -2.28 -2.25 6.51
C VAL A 75 -1.54 -0.98 6.91
N ILE A 76 -2.22 0.01 7.51
CA ILE A 76 -1.59 1.26 7.95
C ILE A 76 -0.54 0.99 9.03
N ALA A 77 -0.86 0.15 10.02
CA ALA A 77 0.07 -0.20 11.09
C ALA A 77 1.31 -0.92 10.56
N CYS A 78 1.13 -1.91 9.66
CA CYS A 78 2.23 -2.61 9.03
C CYS A 78 3.07 -1.70 8.14
N ASP A 79 2.46 -0.77 7.39
CA ASP A 79 3.22 0.16 6.55
C ASP A 79 4.05 1.16 7.37
N ALA A 80 3.50 1.65 8.49
CA ALA A 80 4.24 2.47 9.44
C ALA A 80 5.44 1.70 10.01
N LEU A 81 5.24 0.44 10.38
CA LEU A 81 6.32 -0.44 10.86
C LEU A 81 7.39 -0.65 9.78
N PHE A 82 6.99 -0.95 8.54
CA PHE A 82 7.95 -1.04 7.44
C PHE A 82 8.69 0.27 7.21
N SER A 83 8.03 1.42 7.30
CA SER A 83 8.66 2.72 7.09
C SER A 83 9.75 2.96 8.13
N VAL A 84 9.46 2.73 9.42
CA VAL A 84 10.47 2.85 10.49
C VAL A 84 11.63 1.87 10.25
N VAL A 85 11.35 0.60 9.99
CA VAL A 85 12.40 -0.41 9.79
C VAL A 85 13.27 -0.10 8.58
N LEU A 86 12.70 0.34 7.46
CA LEU A 86 13.47 0.67 6.26
C LEU A 86 14.34 1.91 6.48
N THR A 87 13.79 2.94 7.15
CA THR A 87 14.55 4.15 7.49
C THR A 87 15.72 3.84 8.42
N GLU A 88 15.54 2.98 9.43
CA GLU A 88 16.62 2.52 10.32
C GLU A 88 17.69 1.69 9.58
N LEU A 89 17.31 0.96 8.53
CA LEU A 89 18.23 0.24 7.65
C LEU A 89 18.97 1.14 6.64
N GLY A 90 18.73 2.45 6.67
CA GLY A 90 19.34 3.43 5.78
C GLY A 90 18.81 3.38 4.35
N ILE A 91 17.56 2.93 4.18
CA ILE A 91 16.85 2.84 2.89
C ILE A 91 15.65 3.78 2.88
#